data_AF-A0AAV9GGJ3-F1
#
_entry.id   AF-A0AAV9GGJ3-F1
#
_cell.length_a   1.000
_cell.length_b   1.000
_cell.length_c   1.000
_cell.angle_alpha   90.00
_cell.angle_beta   90.00
_cell.angle_gamma   90.00
#
_symmetry.space_group_name_H-M   'P 1'
#
loop_
_entity.id
_entity.type
_entity.pdbx_description
1 polymer ?
#
loop_
_entity_poly.entity_id
_entity_poly.type
_entity_poly.pdbx_seq_one_letter_code
_entity_poly.pdbx_strand_id
1 'polypeptide(L)'
;MLFSNLFSGSVALALAGAAVAAPRSYSPSSTDKTDALAKQALATLKEYSQNNLNPSACTFQTAAKRREWGSLCKSERRAYIKAVKCLMTKPSRLDPAVYPGAKSRYDDFVAVHINQTFSIHATANFLSWHRLFTWHYEQALRNECGYHGSQPYWNWGRWALDPLNSPLFDGSDTSLSGNGVYAEHTCTNALPTNLNCIPPGAGGGCVDSGPFADMTVNLGPLAGTLTVPGIPLPQGFFGHNPRCLRRDISSWVSSNWTTEHETWDLIANYGSTIETFQNRMQGDFATGYFGVHSAGHYTLNGDPSGDFFVSPGDPAFWLHHGQIDRVWWIWQNLQPETRTKAIGGTITLFNDPPSREGRLDDLLDMGEVLGDSMVIEEAMSTLGMTGGPFCYVYV
;
A
#
# COMPACT_ATOMS: atom_id res chain seq x y z
N MET A 1 30.04 84.68 6.72
CA MET A 1 28.87 84.77 7.62
C MET A 1 27.83 83.81 7.05
N LEU A 2 27.69 82.62 7.65
CA LEU A 2 26.54 82.19 8.47
C LEU A 2 25.30 81.87 7.61
N PHE A 3 24.54 80.77 7.75
CA PHE A 3 24.59 79.45 8.39
C PHE A 3 23.19 78.82 8.09
N SER A 4 23.08 77.49 7.96
CA SER A 4 21.86 76.67 8.27
C SER A 4 20.64 76.76 7.32
N ASN A 5 19.90 75.71 6.96
CA ASN A 5 19.48 74.52 7.72
C ASN A 5 19.32 73.26 6.85
N LEU A 6 19.73 72.14 7.43
CA LEU A 6 19.48 70.77 7.01
C LEU A 6 18.04 70.34 7.37
N PHE A 7 17.38 69.59 6.49
CA PHE A 7 16.40 68.58 6.89
C PHE A 7 16.92 67.21 6.46
N SER A 8 17.37 66.46 7.46
CA SER A 8 17.78 65.06 7.39
C SER A 8 16.55 64.16 7.49
N GLY A 9 16.20 63.51 6.39
CA GLY A 9 15.25 62.40 6.35
C GLY A 9 15.98 61.12 5.92
N SER A 10 16.57 60.41 6.88
CA SER A 10 17.17 59.09 6.62
C SER A 10 16.06 58.06 6.44
N VAL A 11 15.79 57.65 5.21
CA VAL A 11 14.99 56.44 4.94
C VAL A 11 15.87 55.25 5.30
N ALA A 12 15.65 54.67 6.48
CA ALA A 12 16.23 53.39 6.84
C ALA A 12 15.59 52.30 5.97
N LEU A 13 16.33 51.82 4.97
CA LEU A 13 16.00 50.59 4.27
C LEU A 13 16.18 49.43 5.26
N ALA A 14 15.10 49.03 5.92
CA ALA A 14 15.07 47.80 6.68
C ALA A 14 15.14 46.63 5.67
N LEU A 15 16.34 46.09 5.46
CA LEU A 15 16.53 44.79 4.86
C LEU A 15 15.90 43.76 5.80
N ALA A 16 14.61 43.47 5.59
CA ALA A 16 13.96 42.31 6.16
C ALA A 16 14.64 41.08 5.55
N GLY A 17 15.65 40.54 6.24
CA GLY A 17 16.19 39.23 5.93
C GLY A 17 15.03 38.25 5.97
N ALA A 18 14.70 37.66 4.83
CA ALA A 18 13.81 36.52 4.79
C ALA A 18 14.47 35.43 5.65
N ALA A 19 13.97 35.25 6.87
CA ALA A 19 14.29 34.09 7.65
C ALA A 19 13.81 32.90 6.83
N VAL A 20 14.74 32.18 6.21
CA VAL A 20 14.48 30.86 5.63
C VAL A 20 14.00 30.03 6.81
N ALA A 21 12.69 29.83 6.90
CA ALA A 21 12.12 28.92 7.89
C ALA A 21 12.84 27.58 7.69
N ALA A 22 13.50 27.08 8.74
CA ALA A 22 14.05 25.75 8.72
C ALA A 22 12.94 24.79 8.26
N PRO A 23 13.22 23.81 7.37
CA PRO A 23 12.21 22.87 6.92
C PRO A 23 11.55 22.26 8.16
N ARG A 24 10.24 22.47 8.31
CA ARG A 24 9.48 21.94 9.44
C ARG A 24 9.58 20.42 9.33
N SER A 25 10.34 19.79 10.21
CA SER A 25 10.32 18.33 10.32
C SER A 25 8.92 17.94 10.81
N TYR A 26 8.13 17.32 9.94
CA TYR A 26 6.80 16.86 10.31
C TYR A 26 6.89 15.87 11.49
N SER A 27 6.06 16.10 12.50
CA SER A 27 5.90 15.17 13.61
C SER A 27 4.82 14.15 13.25
N PRO A 28 5.09 12.85 13.37
CA PRO A 28 4.06 11.82 13.17
C PRO A 28 2.83 12.11 14.01
N SER A 29 1.65 11.88 13.43
CA SER A 29 0.39 11.88 14.18
C SER A 29 0.33 10.70 15.15
N SER A 30 -0.43 10.85 16.25
CA SER A 30 -0.60 9.76 17.23
C SER A 30 -1.26 8.54 16.57
N THR A 31 -0.85 7.35 17.04
CA THR A 31 -1.47 6.08 16.69
C THR A 31 -1.90 5.28 17.92
N ASP A 32 -2.00 5.93 19.08
CA ASP A 32 -2.21 5.32 20.40
C ASP A 32 -3.43 4.39 20.47
N LYS A 33 -4.56 4.75 19.84
CA LYS A 33 -5.77 3.92 19.83
C LYS A 33 -5.56 2.65 19.02
N THR A 34 -4.97 2.78 17.83
CA THR A 34 -4.68 1.60 16.98
C THR A 34 -3.57 0.73 17.58
N ASP A 35 -2.59 1.34 18.24
CA ASP A 35 -1.49 0.65 18.90
C ASP A 35 -1.97 -0.07 20.18
N ALA A 36 -2.95 0.49 20.90
CA ALA A 36 -3.63 -0.20 22.00
C ALA A 36 -4.36 -1.46 21.51
N LEU A 37 -5.11 -1.37 20.40
CA LEU A 37 -5.77 -2.54 19.80
C LEU A 37 -4.75 -3.57 19.31
N ALA A 38 -3.66 -3.14 18.67
CA ALA A 38 -2.59 -4.04 18.22
C ALA A 38 -1.91 -4.76 19.39
N LYS A 39 -1.68 -4.05 20.51
CA LYS A 39 -1.12 -4.64 21.73
C LYS A 39 -2.06 -5.67 22.35
N GLN A 40 -3.36 -5.37 22.40
CA GLN A 40 -4.38 -6.31 22.86
C GLN A 40 -4.43 -7.55 21.96
N ALA A 41 -4.53 -7.36 20.65
CA ALA A 41 -4.52 -8.42 19.65
C ALA A 41 -3.28 -9.32 19.77
N LEU A 42 -2.09 -8.74 19.96
CA LEU A 42 -0.86 -9.51 20.16
C LEU A 42 -0.91 -10.37 21.44
N ALA A 43 -1.44 -9.82 22.54
CA ALA A 43 -1.57 -10.55 23.80
C ALA A 43 -2.58 -11.70 23.68
N THR A 44 -3.73 -11.46 23.07
CA THR A 44 -4.76 -12.48 22.84
C THR A 44 -4.27 -13.56 21.88
N LEU A 45 -3.55 -13.22 20.81
CA LEU A 45 -2.93 -14.22 19.93
C LEU A 45 -1.91 -15.06 20.69
N LYS A 46 -1.09 -14.47 21.56
CA LYS A 46 -0.15 -15.25 22.39
C LYS A 46 -0.85 -16.31 23.21
N GLU A 47 -1.92 -15.96 23.89
CA GLU A 47 -2.72 -16.89 24.69
C GLU A 47 -3.38 -17.95 23.80
N TYR A 48 -4.11 -17.53 22.76
CA TYR A 48 -4.82 -18.43 21.84
C TYR A 48 -3.88 -19.44 21.18
N SER A 49 -2.68 -19.00 20.81
CA SER A 49 -1.69 -19.83 20.12
C SER A 49 -1.14 -20.98 20.98
N GLN A 50 -1.19 -20.89 22.31
CA GLN A 50 -0.64 -21.92 23.20
C GLN A 50 -1.36 -23.27 23.03
N ASN A 51 -2.65 -23.23 22.68
CA ASN A 51 -3.49 -24.41 22.51
C ASN A 51 -3.78 -24.76 21.04
N ASN A 52 -3.45 -23.85 20.11
CA ASN A 52 -3.84 -23.95 18.69
C ASN A 52 -2.65 -23.95 17.72
N LEU A 53 -1.42 -23.72 18.19
CA LEU A 53 -0.23 -23.88 17.36
C LEU A 53 0.19 -25.34 17.30
N ASN A 54 0.53 -25.78 16.09
CA ASN A 54 1.36 -26.98 15.94
C ASN A 54 2.79 -26.63 16.40
N PRO A 55 3.34 -27.27 17.46
CA PRO A 55 4.62 -26.87 18.06
C PRO A 55 5.83 -26.95 17.13
N SER A 56 5.74 -27.67 16.01
CA SER A 56 6.87 -27.97 15.14
C SER A 56 7.12 -26.95 14.01
N ALA A 57 6.27 -25.93 13.81
CA ALA A 57 6.35 -25.07 12.62
C ALA A 57 6.61 -23.57 12.89
N CYS A 58 5.88 -22.93 13.81
CA CYS A 58 6.02 -21.49 14.08
C CYS A 58 5.82 -21.14 15.56
N THR A 59 6.67 -20.25 16.08
CA THR A 59 6.59 -19.70 17.45
C THR A 59 6.73 -18.19 17.42
N PHE A 60 6.38 -17.49 18.51
CA PHE A 60 6.62 -16.04 18.63
C PHE A 60 8.10 -15.65 18.56
N GLN A 61 8.99 -16.58 18.92
CA GLN A 61 10.44 -16.38 18.89
C GLN A 61 10.97 -16.50 17.46
N THR A 62 10.42 -17.41 16.65
CA THR A 62 10.83 -17.65 15.27
C THR A 62 10.06 -16.80 14.26
N ALA A 63 8.89 -16.30 14.63
CA ALA A 63 8.06 -15.47 13.76
C ALA A 63 8.78 -14.19 13.34
N ALA A 64 8.77 -13.93 12.03
CA ALA A 64 9.26 -12.68 11.48
C ALA A 64 8.44 -11.49 12.03
N LYS A 65 9.13 -10.42 12.39
CA LYS A 65 8.50 -9.20 12.93
C LYS A 65 8.30 -8.19 11.81
N ARG A 66 7.09 -8.05 11.27
CA ARG A 66 6.76 -7.00 10.30
C ARG A 66 6.61 -5.67 11.05
N ARG A 67 7.31 -4.64 10.59
CA ARG A 67 7.48 -3.35 11.28
C ARG A 67 7.11 -2.17 10.40
N GLU A 68 6.68 -1.09 11.03
CA GLU A 68 6.36 0.17 10.36
C GLU A 68 7.62 0.76 9.70
N TRP A 69 7.52 1.22 8.45
CA TRP A 69 8.67 1.73 7.69
C TRP A 69 9.47 2.83 8.43
N GLY A 70 8.75 3.79 9.04
CA GLY A 70 9.31 4.85 9.86
C GLY A 70 10.13 4.36 11.05
N SER A 71 9.82 3.18 11.58
CA SER A 71 10.55 2.55 12.70
C SER A 71 11.82 1.79 12.26
N LEU A 72 11.95 1.46 10.98
CA LEU A 72 13.17 0.85 10.45
C LEU A 72 14.32 1.85 10.42
N CYS A 73 15.53 1.40 10.75
CA CYS A 73 16.71 2.22 10.56
C CYS A 73 17.06 2.34 9.07
N LYS A 74 17.87 3.35 8.72
CA LYS A 74 18.21 3.65 7.31
C LYS A 74 18.84 2.48 6.57
N SER A 75 19.67 1.65 7.22
CA SER A 75 20.28 0.48 6.58
C SER A 75 19.25 -0.61 6.26
N GLU A 76 18.25 -0.83 7.12
CA GLU A 76 17.16 -1.78 6.87
C GLU A 76 16.30 -1.34 5.69
N ARG A 77 15.98 -0.04 5.60
CA ARG A 77 15.25 0.52 4.45
C ARG A 77 16.01 0.34 3.15
N ARG A 78 17.31 0.67 3.13
CA ARG A 78 18.17 0.46 1.95
C ARG A 78 18.26 -1.02 1.57
N ALA A 79 18.30 -1.93 2.54
CA ALA A 79 18.32 -3.37 2.27
C ALA A 79 17.03 -3.84 1.58
N TYR A 80 15.87 -3.34 2.02
CA TYR A 80 14.60 -3.60 1.35
C TYR A 80 14.60 -3.03 -0.08
N ILE A 81 14.91 -1.74 -0.24
CA ILE A 81 14.99 -1.05 -1.54
C ILE A 81 15.91 -1.80 -2.51
N LYS A 82 17.09 -2.23 -2.05
CA LYS A 82 18.04 -3.02 -2.85
C LYS A 82 17.42 -4.32 -3.35
N ALA A 83 16.67 -5.03 -2.49
CA ALA A 83 16.01 -6.27 -2.87
C ALA A 83 14.89 -6.03 -3.90
N VAL A 84 14.09 -4.96 -3.74
CA VAL A 84 13.07 -4.58 -4.72
C VAL A 84 13.70 -4.27 -6.08
N LYS A 85 14.75 -3.43 -6.11
CA LYS A 85 15.47 -3.12 -7.36
C LYS A 85 16.06 -4.39 -7.99
N CYS A 86 16.57 -5.33 -7.19
CA CYS A 86 17.03 -6.62 -7.69
C CYS A 86 15.90 -7.42 -8.36
N LEU A 87 14.69 -7.42 -7.80
CA LEU A 87 13.56 -8.13 -8.41
C LEU A 87 13.16 -7.51 -9.76
N MET A 88 13.28 -6.19 -9.88
CA MET A 88 13.06 -5.45 -11.14
C MET A 88 14.13 -5.71 -12.22
N THR A 89 15.32 -6.22 -11.86
CA THR A 89 16.36 -6.56 -12.86
C THR A 89 16.33 -8.01 -13.30
N LYS A 90 15.72 -8.91 -12.53
CA LYS A 90 15.57 -10.32 -12.93
C LYS A 90 14.53 -10.44 -14.04
N PRO A 91 14.75 -11.30 -15.05
CA PRO A 91 13.80 -11.47 -16.15
C PRO A 91 12.47 -12.06 -15.65
N SER A 92 11.37 -11.62 -16.25
CA SER A 92 10.05 -12.24 -16.09
C SER A 92 10.10 -13.74 -16.35
N ARG A 93 9.30 -14.52 -15.61
CA ARG A 93 9.13 -15.97 -15.85
C ARG A 93 7.83 -16.31 -16.59
N LEU A 94 6.96 -15.34 -16.81
CA LEU A 94 5.72 -15.53 -17.55
C LEU A 94 6.00 -15.80 -19.03
N ASP A 95 5.09 -16.50 -19.71
CA ASP A 95 5.16 -16.71 -21.16
C ASP A 95 5.08 -15.35 -21.87
N PRO A 96 6.14 -14.91 -22.58
CA PRO A 96 6.15 -13.62 -23.27
C PRO A 96 5.17 -13.53 -24.44
N ALA A 97 4.63 -14.66 -24.92
CA ALA A 97 3.56 -14.66 -25.91
C ALA A 97 2.21 -14.23 -25.29
N VAL A 98 1.98 -14.53 -24.01
CA VAL A 98 0.75 -14.18 -23.27
C VAL A 98 0.92 -12.84 -22.55
N TYR A 99 2.09 -12.59 -21.97
CA TYR A 99 2.41 -11.41 -21.17
C TYR A 99 3.56 -10.60 -21.78
N PRO A 100 3.42 -10.07 -23.01
CA PRO A 100 4.53 -9.42 -23.73
C PRO A 100 5.07 -8.17 -23.01
N GLY A 101 4.29 -7.54 -22.14
CA GLY A 101 4.67 -6.40 -21.32
C GLY A 101 5.40 -6.76 -20.03
N ALA A 102 5.35 -8.00 -19.55
CA ALA A 102 6.10 -8.41 -18.37
C ALA A 102 7.59 -8.56 -18.76
N LYS A 103 8.45 -7.68 -18.21
CA LYS A 103 9.89 -7.69 -18.51
C LYS A 103 10.73 -8.20 -17.35
N SER A 104 10.23 -8.04 -16.14
CA SER A 104 10.93 -8.39 -14.91
C SER A 104 10.16 -9.36 -14.02
N ARG A 105 10.84 -9.98 -13.04
CA ARG A 105 10.18 -10.73 -11.96
C ARG A 105 9.21 -9.87 -11.16
N TYR A 106 9.47 -8.57 -11.07
CA TYR A 106 8.54 -7.63 -10.45
C TYR A 106 7.25 -7.50 -11.29
N ASP A 107 7.38 -7.43 -12.62
CA ASP A 107 6.22 -7.37 -13.52
C ASP A 107 5.38 -8.66 -13.48
N ASP A 108 5.95 -9.81 -13.12
CA ASP A 108 5.17 -11.05 -12.95
C ASP A 108 4.08 -10.87 -11.88
N PHE A 109 4.40 -10.19 -10.78
CA PHE A 109 3.42 -9.88 -9.73
C PHE A 109 2.34 -8.92 -10.24
N VAL A 110 2.76 -7.87 -10.96
CA VAL A 110 1.84 -6.89 -11.55
C VAL A 110 0.88 -7.58 -12.53
N ALA A 111 1.38 -8.46 -13.40
CA ALA A 111 0.58 -9.18 -14.37
C ALA A 111 -0.45 -10.13 -13.73
N VAL A 112 -0.06 -10.87 -12.68
CA VAL A 112 -1.00 -11.75 -11.96
C VAL A 112 -2.11 -10.94 -11.29
N HIS A 113 -1.78 -9.81 -10.68
CA HIS A 113 -2.79 -8.93 -10.09
C HIS A 113 -3.75 -8.37 -11.16
N ILE A 114 -3.22 -7.88 -12.30
CA ILE A 114 -4.04 -7.46 -13.45
C ILE A 114 -5.01 -8.58 -13.86
N ASN A 115 -4.48 -9.80 -14.03
CA ASN A 115 -5.25 -10.94 -14.52
C ASN A 115 -6.39 -11.34 -13.58
N GLN A 116 -6.21 -11.18 -12.27
CA GLN A 116 -7.15 -11.65 -11.25
C GLN A 116 -7.96 -10.53 -10.59
N THR A 117 -7.79 -9.26 -10.99
CA THR A 117 -8.40 -8.08 -10.34
C THR A 117 -9.90 -8.24 -10.08
N PHE A 118 -10.66 -8.85 -11.00
CA PHE A 118 -12.12 -9.05 -10.89
C PHE A 118 -12.55 -10.17 -9.92
N SER A 119 -11.63 -10.97 -9.41
CA SER A 119 -11.91 -12.09 -8.50
C SER A 119 -11.18 -11.97 -7.16
N ILE A 120 -10.50 -10.85 -6.90
CA ILE A 120 -9.68 -10.62 -5.70
C ILE A 120 -10.03 -9.32 -4.95
N HIS A 121 -10.97 -8.54 -5.47
CA HIS A 121 -11.46 -7.29 -4.85
C HIS A 121 -12.98 -7.37 -4.70
N ALA A 122 -13.50 -6.81 -3.61
CA ALA A 122 -14.89 -6.92 -3.17
C ALA A 122 -15.43 -8.35 -3.26
N THR A 123 -14.57 -9.30 -2.88
CA THR A 123 -14.78 -10.75 -2.91
C THR A 123 -14.42 -11.37 -1.57
N ALA A 124 -14.86 -12.60 -1.33
CA ALA A 124 -14.57 -13.33 -0.09
C ALA A 124 -13.08 -13.60 0.17
N ASN A 125 -12.27 -13.66 -0.88
CA ASN A 125 -10.84 -13.92 -0.79
C ASN A 125 -10.00 -12.64 -0.76
N PHE A 126 -10.58 -11.44 -0.77
CA PHE A 126 -9.82 -10.18 -0.86
C PHE A 126 -8.67 -10.12 0.15
N LEU A 127 -8.95 -10.35 1.43
CA LEU A 127 -7.95 -10.24 2.49
C LEU A 127 -6.92 -11.39 2.45
N SER A 128 -7.37 -12.61 2.24
CA SER A 128 -6.51 -13.81 2.24
C SER A 128 -5.62 -13.89 0.99
N TRP A 129 -6.15 -13.52 -0.18
CA TRP A 129 -5.39 -13.43 -1.43
C TRP A 129 -4.28 -12.39 -1.32
N HIS A 130 -4.59 -11.17 -0.85
CA HIS A 130 -3.57 -10.12 -0.71
C HIS A 130 -2.53 -10.42 0.36
N ARG A 131 -2.89 -11.13 1.44
CA ARG A 131 -1.94 -11.69 2.41
C ARG A 131 -0.95 -12.62 1.73
N LEU A 132 -1.45 -13.60 0.97
CA LEU A 132 -0.60 -14.58 0.28
C LEU A 132 0.26 -13.92 -0.81
N PHE A 133 -0.32 -13.02 -1.59
CA PHE A 133 0.37 -12.25 -2.63
C PHE A 133 1.55 -11.45 -2.05
N THR A 134 1.31 -10.74 -0.94
CA THR A 134 2.36 -10.00 -0.22
C THR A 134 3.41 -10.93 0.39
N TRP A 135 3.02 -12.11 0.87
CA TRP A 135 3.94 -13.11 1.41
C TRP A 135 4.83 -13.71 0.32
N HIS A 136 4.30 -14.07 -0.85
CA HIS A 136 5.10 -14.54 -1.99
C HIS A 136 6.05 -13.47 -2.51
N TYR A 137 5.62 -12.20 -2.52
CA TYR A 137 6.52 -11.09 -2.81
C TYR A 137 7.68 -11.02 -1.81
N GLU A 138 7.40 -11.12 -0.50
CA GLU A 138 8.44 -11.21 0.53
C GLU A 138 9.37 -12.40 0.30
N GLN A 139 8.83 -13.59 -0.06
CA GLN A 139 9.64 -14.76 -0.37
C GLN A 139 10.53 -14.55 -1.59
N ALA A 140 10.03 -13.89 -2.65
CA ALA A 140 10.84 -13.55 -3.82
C ALA A 140 11.99 -12.61 -3.46
N LEU A 141 11.73 -11.58 -2.62
CA LEU A 141 12.80 -10.70 -2.12
C LEU A 141 13.85 -11.48 -1.32
N ARG A 142 13.43 -12.38 -0.45
CA ARG A 142 14.32 -13.17 0.42
C ARG A 142 15.14 -14.19 -0.37
N ASN A 143 14.45 -15.02 -1.15
CA ASN A 143 15.01 -16.21 -1.78
C ASN A 143 15.71 -15.90 -3.12
N GLU A 144 15.29 -14.85 -3.82
CA GLU A 144 15.89 -14.50 -5.12
C GLU A 144 16.84 -13.30 -5.03
N CYS A 145 16.64 -12.42 -4.06
CA CYS A 145 17.36 -11.14 -3.95
C CYS A 145 18.12 -10.93 -2.63
N GLY A 146 18.22 -11.97 -1.80
CA GLY A 146 19.05 -11.96 -0.59
C GLY A 146 18.55 -10.99 0.48
N TYR A 147 17.25 -10.69 0.51
CA TYR A 147 16.66 -9.89 1.58
C TYR A 147 16.58 -10.73 2.87
N HIS A 148 17.11 -10.21 3.98
CA HIS A 148 17.06 -10.89 5.28
C HIS A 148 16.04 -10.26 6.24
N GLY A 149 15.56 -9.05 5.94
CA GLY A 149 14.50 -8.40 6.71
C GLY A 149 13.12 -8.98 6.41
N SER A 150 12.10 -8.44 7.05
CA SER A 150 10.69 -8.81 6.88
C SER A 150 9.91 -7.75 6.12
N GLN A 151 8.78 -8.13 5.52
CA GLN A 151 7.92 -7.17 4.81
C GLN A 151 7.53 -5.99 5.73
N PRO A 152 7.93 -4.75 5.40
CA PRO A 152 7.52 -3.59 6.15
C PRO A 152 6.07 -3.18 5.82
N TYR A 153 5.49 -2.34 6.67
CA TYR A 153 4.16 -1.77 6.45
C TYR A 153 4.14 -0.25 6.54
N TRP A 154 3.16 0.36 5.87
CA TRP A 154 2.89 1.78 5.90
C TRP A 154 1.76 2.09 6.89
N ASN A 155 2.09 2.56 8.09
CA ASN A 155 1.07 3.02 9.02
C ASN A 155 0.52 4.38 8.57
N TRP A 156 -0.57 4.38 7.82
CA TRP A 156 -1.16 5.59 7.25
C TRP A 156 -1.45 6.65 8.32
N GLY A 157 -2.00 6.23 9.47
CA GLY A 157 -2.41 7.13 10.54
C GLY A 157 -1.29 8.04 11.07
N ARG A 158 -0.03 7.60 10.99
CA ARG A 158 1.14 8.40 11.38
C ARG A 158 1.41 9.57 10.44
N TRP A 159 1.06 9.42 9.17
CA TRP A 159 1.49 10.30 8.09
C TRP A 159 0.31 10.95 7.35
N ALA A 160 -0.93 10.65 7.74
CA ALA A 160 -2.13 11.06 7.03
C ALA A 160 -2.29 12.57 6.84
N LEU A 161 -1.76 13.38 7.77
CA LEU A 161 -1.83 14.83 7.69
C LEU A 161 -0.67 15.46 6.90
N ASP A 162 0.38 14.70 6.61
CA ASP A 162 1.53 15.14 5.81
C ASP A 162 2.22 13.92 5.15
N PRO A 163 1.57 13.32 4.14
CA PRO A 163 2.11 12.13 3.48
C PRO A 163 3.41 12.44 2.71
N LEU A 164 3.57 13.68 2.23
CA LEU A 164 4.74 14.12 1.46
C LEU A 164 6.03 14.07 2.28
N ASN A 165 5.98 14.42 3.56
CA ASN A 165 7.14 14.36 4.46
C ASN A 165 7.27 13.03 5.21
N SER A 166 6.48 12.01 4.83
CA SER A 166 6.65 10.66 5.37
C SER A 166 8.01 10.10 4.97
N PRO A 167 8.71 9.33 5.83
CA PRO A 167 9.93 8.63 5.45
C PRO A 167 9.75 7.62 4.31
N LEU A 168 8.50 7.31 3.94
CA LEU A 168 8.15 6.55 2.76
C LEU A 168 8.27 7.35 1.46
N PHE A 169 7.99 8.66 1.51
CA PHE A 169 7.77 9.51 0.35
C PHE A 169 8.56 10.83 0.37
N ASP A 170 9.52 10.97 1.28
CA ASP A 170 10.36 12.17 1.43
C ASP A 170 11.39 12.38 0.30
N GLY A 171 11.42 11.48 -0.70
CA GLY A 171 12.36 11.54 -1.83
C GLY A 171 13.81 11.21 -1.47
N SER A 172 14.11 10.85 -0.23
CA SER A 172 15.45 10.48 0.21
C SER A 172 15.90 9.14 -0.39
N ASP A 173 17.18 8.81 -0.23
CA ASP A 173 17.76 7.51 -0.59
C ASP A 173 17.23 6.33 0.27
N THR A 174 16.40 6.64 1.27
CA THR A 174 15.73 5.67 2.14
C THR A 174 14.21 5.70 2.04
N SER A 175 13.67 6.35 1.01
CA SER A 175 12.24 6.37 0.66
C SER A 175 11.93 5.37 -0.44
N LEU A 176 10.65 5.15 -0.72
CA LEU A 176 10.19 4.51 -1.96
C LEU A 176 10.02 5.57 -3.05
N SER A 177 11.00 6.47 -3.15
CA SER A 177 10.96 7.72 -3.91
C SER A 177 9.90 8.72 -3.45
N GLY A 178 9.95 9.93 -4.00
CA GLY A 178 9.10 11.05 -3.60
C GLY A 178 7.78 11.18 -4.36
N ASN A 179 7.28 12.41 -4.37
CA ASN A 179 6.19 12.83 -5.26
C ASN A 179 6.67 12.91 -6.72
N GLY A 180 5.73 12.99 -7.65
CA GLY A 180 6.04 13.34 -9.04
C GLY A 180 6.41 14.81 -9.17
N VAL A 181 7.16 15.14 -10.24
CA VAL A 181 7.29 16.54 -10.68
C VAL A 181 5.91 17.12 -10.94
N TYR A 182 5.75 18.41 -10.66
CA TYR A 182 4.48 19.08 -10.93
C TYR A 182 4.12 18.97 -12.42
N ALA A 183 2.93 18.48 -12.71
CA ALA A 183 2.33 18.48 -14.03
C ALA A 183 0.89 18.97 -13.89
N GLU A 184 0.53 20.02 -14.63
CA GLU A 184 -0.82 20.59 -14.57
C GLU A 184 -1.86 19.58 -15.07
N HIS A 185 -2.89 19.36 -14.24
CA HIS A 185 -4.00 18.45 -14.51
C HIS A 185 -5.26 18.88 -13.75
N THR A 186 -6.40 18.38 -14.22
CA THR A 186 -7.66 18.48 -13.49
C THR A 186 -7.72 17.41 -12.41
N CYS A 187 -8.80 17.42 -11.63
CA CYS A 187 -9.00 16.33 -10.67
C CYS A 187 -8.99 14.96 -11.34
N THR A 188 -8.49 13.98 -10.59
CA THR A 188 -8.46 12.58 -11.01
C THR A 188 -9.69 11.88 -10.47
N ASN A 189 -10.49 11.30 -11.35
CA ASN A 189 -11.69 10.58 -10.94
C ASN A 189 -11.29 9.20 -10.44
N ALA A 190 -11.36 9.02 -9.12
CA ALA A 190 -11.02 7.75 -8.46
C ALA A 190 -11.83 6.57 -9.01
N LEU A 191 -13.06 6.82 -9.48
CA LEU A 191 -14.08 5.81 -9.71
C LEU A 191 -15.06 6.23 -10.81
N PRO A 192 -15.76 5.28 -11.45
CA PRO A 192 -16.70 5.56 -12.56
C PRO A 192 -17.94 6.38 -12.17
N THR A 193 -18.14 6.70 -10.88
CA THR A 193 -19.34 7.38 -10.38
C THR A 193 -19.27 8.91 -10.47
N ASN A 194 -18.16 9.52 -10.89
CA ASN A 194 -17.91 10.98 -10.88
C ASN A 194 -18.08 11.66 -9.49
N LEU A 195 -18.38 10.92 -8.43
CA LEU A 195 -18.57 11.44 -7.06
C LEU A 195 -17.25 11.79 -6.37
N ASN A 196 -16.12 11.35 -6.94
CA ASN A 196 -14.84 11.22 -6.25
C ASN A 196 -13.70 11.85 -7.05
N CYS A 197 -13.88 13.13 -7.37
CA CYS A 197 -12.91 14.02 -8.03
C CYS A 197 -11.83 14.41 -7.01
N ILE A 198 -10.71 13.65 -7.00
CA ILE A 198 -9.57 13.95 -6.11
C ILE A 198 -8.90 15.23 -6.60
N PRO A 199 -8.81 16.29 -5.78
CA PRO A 199 -8.16 17.53 -6.19
C PRO A 199 -6.71 17.29 -6.64
N PRO A 200 -6.24 17.99 -7.69
CA PRO A 200 -4.86 17.87 -8.13
C PRO A 200 -3.91 18.25 -6.99
N GLY A 201 -2.94 17.38 -6.73
CA GLY A 201 -1.88 17.63 -5.78
C GLY A 201 -0.75 18.47 -6.38
N ALA A 202 0.40 18.44 -5.71
CA ALA A 202 1.60 19.14 -6.17
C ALA A 202 2.49 18.29 -7.10
N GLY A 203 2.02 17.12 -7.53
CA GLY A 203 2.74 16.20 -8.42
C GLY A 203 2.06 16.05 -9.78
N GLY A 204 1.82 14.81 -10.20
CA GLY A 204 1.17 14.45 -11.46
C GLY A 204 2.14 13.93 -12.52
N GLY A 205 3.39 14.41 -12.51
CA GLY A 205 4.45 13.99 -13.42
C GLY A 205 5.25 12.79 -12.94
N CYS A 206 6.35 12.51 -13.64
CA CYS A 206 7.31 11.47 -13.25
C CYS A 206 7.93 11.77 -11.89
N VAL A 207 8.14 10.73 -11.09
CA VAL A 207 9.00 10.78 -9.91
C VAL A 207 10.44 11.07 -10.37
N ASP A 208 11.09 12.09 -9.80
CA ASP A 208 12.43 12.55 -10.20
C ASP A 208 13.50 12.39 -9.11
N SER A 209 13.12 11.86 -7.94
CA SER A 209 13.98 11.74 -6.77
C SER A 209 13.82 10.39 -6.06
N GLY A 210 14.84 10.01 -5.30
CA GLY A 210 14.90 8.75 -4.56
C GLY A 210 15.20 7.51 -5.42
N PRO A 211 15.17 6.31 -4.83
CA PRO A 211 15.74 5.09 -5.43
C PRO A 211 15.01 4.53 -6.65
N PHE A 212 13.77 4.98 -6.91
CA PHE A 212 12.90 4.52 -8.00
C PHE A 212 12.63 5.62 -9.04
N ALA A 213 13.39 6.72 -9.05
CA ALA A 213 13.28 7.77 -10.07
C ALA A 213 13.57 7.26 -11.50
N ASP A 214 14.38 6.21 -11.62
CA ASP A 214 14.73 5.52 -12.87
C ASP A 214 13.82 4.30 -13.16
N MET A 215 12.79 4.07 -12.34
CA MET A 215 11.90 2.93 -12.50
C MET A 215 11.06 3.04 -13.78
N THR A 216 11.01 1.94 -14.53
CA THR A 216 10.13 1.78 -15.69
C THR A 216 8.90 0.96 -15.30
N VAL A 217 7.72 1.52 -15.47
CA VAL A 217 6.42 0.84 -15.40
C VAL A 217 6.12 0.26 -16.78
N ASN A 218 6.06 -1.07 -16.89
CA ASN A 218 5.97 -1.76 -18.19
C ASN A 218 4.56 -2.17 -18.63
N LEU A 219 3.64 -2.33 -17.68
CA LEU A 219 2.27 -2.81 -17.89
C LEU A 219 1.25 -1.67 -17.71
N GLY A 220 0.04 -1.84 -18.24
CA GLY A 220 -1.01 -0.82 -18.17
C GLY A 220 -0.75 0.43 -19.01
N PRO A 221 -1.45 1.55 -18.74
CA PRO A 221 -2.58 1.66 -17.81
C PRO A 221 -3.81 0.91 -18.35
N LEU A 222 -4.71 0.50 -17.46
CA LEU A 222 -5.97 -0.21 -17.79
C LEU A 222 -7.19 0.51 -17.21
N ALA A 223 -7.09 1.02 -15.98
CA ALA A 223 -8.13 1.82 -15.33
C ALA A 223 -7.51 2.88 -14.40
N GLY A 224 -6.58 3.67 -14.93
CA GLY A 224 -5.91 4.75 -14.21
C GLY A 224 -6.81 5.97 -13.97
N THR A 225 -6.70 6.56 -12.79
CA THR A 225 -7.40 7.80 -12.40
C THR A 225 -6.78 9.05 -13.00
N LEU A 226 -5.47 9.03 -13.27
CA LEU A 226 -4.72 10.12 -13.90
C LEU A 226 -4.65 9.90 -15.41
N THR A 227 -5.25 10.81 -16.18
CA THR A 227 -5.05 10.85 -17.63
C THR A 227 -3.71 11.53 -17.93
N VAL A 228 -2.74 10.77 -18.45
CA VAL A 228 -1.42 11.29 -18.81
C VAL A 228 -1.36 11.54 -20.33
N PRO A 229 -1.15 12.79 -20.79
CA PRO A 229 -1.00 13.08 -22.20
C PRO A 229 0.12 12.26 -22.85
N GLY A 230 -0.17 11.65 -24.00
CA GLY A 230 0.81 10.91 -24.80
C GLY A 230 1.14 9.50 -24.30
N ILE A 231 0.48 9.00 -23.25
CA ILE A 231 0.54 7.59 -22.86
C ILE A 231 -0.65 6.85 -23.50
N PRO A 232 -0.43 6.02 -24.55
CA PRO A 232 -1.50 5.24 -25.15
C PRO A 232 -1.94 4.10 -24.22
N LEU A 233 -3.13 3.56 -24.48
CA LEU A 233 -3.51 2.27 -23.92
C LEU A 233 -2.58 1.17 -24.48
N PRO A 234 -2.22 0.16 -23.67
CA PRO A 234 -1.39 -0.94 -24.12
C PRO A 234 -2.11 -1.77 -25.20
N GLN A 235 -1.33 -2.47 -26.03
CA GLN A 235 -1.89 -3.47 -26.96
C GLN A 235 -2.35 -4.69 -26.16
N GLY A 236 -3.66 -4.78 -25.92
CA GLY A 236 -4.25 -5.79 -25.03
C GLY A 236 -3.94 -5.54 -23.55
N PHE A 237 -4.44 -6.41 -22.67
CA PHE A 237 -4.33 -6.25 -21.22
C PHE A 237 -2.88 -6.29 -20.70
N PHE A 238 -2.00 -7.00 -21.40
CA PHE A 238 -0.61 -7.21 -20.99
C PHE A 238 0.41 -6.67 -22.01
N GLY A 239 0.00 -5.72 -22.85
CA GLY A 239 0.90 -5.10 -23.83
C GLY A 239 2.06 -4.35 -23.17
N HIS A 240 3.22 -4.35 -23.82
CA HIS A 240 4.38 -3.59 -23.35
C HIS A 240 4.18 -2.08 -23.57
N ASN A 241 4.18 -1.30 -22.49
CA ASN A 241 3.94 0.14 -22.51
C ASN A 241 4.87 0.87 -21.50
N PRO A 242 6.19 0.90 -21.77
CA PRO A 242 7.18 1.40 -20.84
C PRO A 242 7.04 2.92 -20.62
N ARG A 243 6.99 3.33 -19.35
CA ARG A 243 6.92 4.73 -18.93
C ARG A 243 7.47 4.91 -17.51
N CYS A 244 7.68 6.15 -17.08
CA CYS A 244 8.13 6.44 -15.72
C CYS A 244 7.03 6.16 -14.68
N LEU A 245 7.43 5.87 -13.44
CA LEU A 245 6.56 5.96 -12.27
C LEU A 245 6.11 7.42 -12.07
N ARG A 246 4.80 7.64 -11.89
CA ARG A 246 4.22 8.97 -11.60
C ARG A 246 3.43 8.94 -10.30
N ARG A 247 3.52 10.02 -9.53
CA ARG A 247 2.72 10.21 -8.32
C ARG A 247 2.16 11.61 -8.26
N ASP A 248 0.99 11.71 -7.67
CA ASP A 248 0.37 12.96 -7.28
C ASP A 248 -0.12 12.83 -5.84
N ILE A 249 0.84 12.87 -4.91
CA ILE A 249 0.59 12.55 -3.51
C ILE A 249 -0.45 13.53 -2.92
N SER A 250 -1.60 12.99 -2.54
CA SER A 250 -2.77 13.76 -2.12
C SER A 250 -2.97 13.71 -0.61
N SER A 251 -2.62 14.81 0.06
CA SER A 251 -2.96 15.00 1.47
C SER A 251 -4.47 15.10 1.71
N TRP A 252 -5.24 15.48 0.69
CA TRP A 252 -6.70 15.51 0.76
C TRP A 252 -7.28 14.10 0.92
N VAL A 253 -6.77 13.11 0.17
CA VAL A 253 -7.22 11.72 0.34
C VAL A 253 -6.79 11.19 1.72
N SER A 254 -5.52 11.34 2.06
CA SER A 254 -4.98 10.73 3.29
C SER A 254 -5.61 11.32 4.56
N SER A 255 -5.82 12.63 4.60
CA SER A 255 -6.40 13.31 5.77
C SER A 255 -7.90 13.03 5.98
N ASN A 256 -8.61 12.57 4.95
CA ASN A 256 -10.02 12.21 5.07
C ASN A 256 -10.24 10.73 5.42
N TRP A 257 -9.44 9.80 4.85
CA TRP A 257 -9.76 8.37 4.91
C TRP A 257 -8.64 7.46 5.42
N THR A 258 -7.45 7.99 5.71
CA THR A 258 -6.32 7.16 6.21
C THR A 258 -5.75 7.64 7.54
N THR A 259 -6.51 8.44 8.28
CA THR A 259 -6.12 8.87 9.63
C THR A 259 -6.14 7.70 10.62
N GLU A 260 -5.54 7.90 11.80
CA GLU A 260 -5.67 6.94 12.89
C GLU A 260 -7.15 6.65 13.20
N HIS A 261 -7.99 7.70 13.21
CA HIS A 261 -9.40 7.57 13.53
C HIS A 261 -10.10 6.57 12.60
N GLU A 262 -9.86 6.67 11.29
CA GLU A 262 -10.47 5.77 10.29
C GLU A 262 -10.05 4.32 10.49
N THR A 263 -8.77 4.08 10.79
CA THR A 263 -8.27 2.72 11.06
C THR A 263 -8.83 2.17 12.37
N TRP A 264 -8.89 2.98 13.42
CA TRP A 264 -9.48 2.58 14.71
C TRP A 264 -10.98 2.31 14.59
N ASP A 265 -11.71 3.19 13.91
CA ASP A 265 -13.16 3.09 13.70
C ASP A 265 -13.52 1.82 12.92
N LEU A 266 -12.78 1.52 11.86
CA LEU A 266 -12.88 0.27 11.11
C LEU A 266 -12.76 -0.96 12.02
N ILE A 267 -11.74 -1.04 12.87
CA ILE A 267 -11.51 -2.20 13.74
C ILE A 267 -12.56 -2.28 14.86
N ALA A 268 -12.87 -1.14 15.49
CA ALA A 268 -13.69 -1.06 16.69
C ALA A 268 -15.20 -1.15 16.39
N ASN A 269 -15.66 -0.49 15.33
CA ASN A 269 -17.09 -0.26 15.08
C ASN A 269 -17.65 -1.02 13.86
N TYR A 270 -16.78 -1.48 12.95
CA TYR A 270 -17.20 -2.25 11.76
C TYR A 270 -16.77 -3.72 11.83
N GLY A 271 -16.39 -4.20 13.02
CA GLY A 271 -15.84 -5.54 13.22
C GLY A 271 -16.85 -6.64 13.57
N SER A 272 -18.16 -6.43 13.40
CA SER A 272 -19.21 -7.40 13.78
C SER A 272 -19.19 -8.67 12.92
N THR A 273 -18.98 -8.52 11.62
CA THR A 273 -18.77 -9.60 10.65
C THR A 273 -17.58 -9.27 9.76
N ILE A 274 -16.97 -10.30 9.17
CA ILE A 274 -15.87 -10.11 8.21
C ILE A 274 -16.33 -9.33 6.98
N GLU A 275 -17.57 -9.52 6.53
CA GLU A 275 -18.13 -8.81 5.38
C GLU A 275 -18.28 -7.31 5.67
N THR A 276 -18.82 -6.93 6.83
CA THR A 276 -18.92 -5.52 7.24
C THR A 276 -17.54 -4.88 7.31
N PHE A 277 -16.58 -5.59 7.89
CA PHE A 277 -15.21 -5.12 8.05
C PHE A 277 -14.51 -4.92 6.70
N GLN A 278 -14.51 -5.93 5.82
CA GLN A 278 -13.82 -5.85 4.54
C GLN A 278 -14.48 -4.87 3.57
N ASN A 279 -15.81 -4.74 3.59
CA ASN A 279 -16.52 -3.78 2.75
C ASN A 279 -16.20 -2.36 3.20
N ARG A 280 -16.23 -2.07 4.52
CA ARG A 280 -15.82 -0.77 5.05
C ARG A 280 -14.36 -0.46 4.75
N MET A 281 -13.47 -1.45 4.84
CA MET A 281 -12.06 -1.29 4.51
C MET A 281 -11.84 -0.88 3.05
N GLN A 282 -12.57 -1.51 2.12
CA GLN A 282 -12.45 -1.28 0.68
C GLN A 282 -13.13 0.01 0.22
N GLY A 283 -14.15 0.47 0.95
CA GLY A 283 -14.86 1.71 0.70
C GLY A 283 -16.33 1.50 0.36
N ASP A 284 -17.09 2.59 0.45
CA ASP A 284 -18.45 2.70 -0.06
C ASP A 284 -18.48 3.84 -1.08
N PHE A 285 -18.30 3.44 -2.32
CA PHE A 285 -18.12 4.34 -3.44
C PHE A 285 -19.39 5.07 -3.86
N ALA A 286 -20.56 4.50 -3.54
CA ALA A 286 -21.84 5.14 -3.80
C ALA A 286 -22.06 6.37 -2.90
N THR A 287 -21.43 6.40 -1.72
CA THR A 287 -21.50 7.52 -0.77
C THR A 287 -20.25 8.40 -0.77
N GLY A 288 -19.26 8.10 -1.64
CA GLY A 288 -18.00 8.83 -1.71
C GLY A 288 -17.01 8.50 -0.58
N TYR A 289 -17.22 7.39 0.12
CA TYR A 289 -16.33 6.91 1.16
C TYR A 289 -15.27 5.97 0.58
N PHE A 290 -13.99 6.29 0.70
CA PHE A 290 -12.92 5.50 0.06
C PHE A 290 -12.53 4.27 0.87
N GLY A 291 -12.69 4.30 2.20
CA GLY A 291 -12.10 3.30 3.09
C GLY A 291 -10.57 3.34 3.06
N VAL A 292 -9.95 2.73 4.07
CA VAL A 292 -8.48 2.79 4.23
C VAL A 292 -7.71 2.11 3.10
N HIS A 293 -8.31 1.13 2.40
CA HIS A 293 -7.71 0.45 1.25
C HIS A 293 -7.63 1.39 0.04
N SER A 294 -8.78 1.81 -0.50
CA SER A 294 -8.78 2.64 -1.70
C SER A 294 -8.13 3.98 -1.44
N ALA A 295 -8.31 4.56 -0.26
CA ALA A 295 -7.62 5.80 0.11
C ALA A 295 -6.10 5.63 0.22
N GLY A 296 -5.60 4.47 0.66
CA GLY A 296 -4.16 4.21 0.65
C GLY A 296 -3.56 4.22 -0.76
N HIS A 297 -4.24 3.60 -1.72
CA HIS A 297 -3.86 3.68 -3.14
C HIS A 297 -3.96 5.10 -3.70
N TYR A 298 -5.09 5.77 -3.48
CA TYR A 298 -5.36 7.11 -4.01
C TYR A 298 -4.62 8.24 -3.27
N THR A 299 -3.98 7.95 -2.14
CA THR A 299 -3.03 8.88 -1.50
C THR A 299 -1.82 9.10 -2.39
N LEU A 300 -1.37 8.10 -3.16
CA LEU A 300 -0.28 8.25 -4.12
C LEU A 300 -0.75 8.66 -5.50
N ASN A 301 -1.97 8.21 -5.85
CA ASN A 301 -2.64 8.53 -7.10
C ASN A 301 -1.71 8.26 -8.30
N GLY A 302 -1.77 9.07 -9.36
CA GLY A 302 -0.81 9.01 -10.44
C GLY A 302 -0.88 7.70 -11.22
N ASP A 303 0.28 7.20 -11.63
CA ASP A 303 0.41 6.03 -12.51
C ASP A 303 1.62 5.18 -12.05
N PRO A 304 1.42 3.95 -11.55
CA PRO A 304 0.18 3.17 -11.62
C PRO A 304 -0.61 3.07 -10.31
N SER A 305 -0.23 3.77 -9.22
CA SER A 305 -0.90 3.58 -7.91
C SER A 305 -2.40 3.95 -7.94
N GLY A 306 -2.79 4.89 -8.80
CA GLY A 306 -4.18 5.23 -9.08
C GLY A 306 -4.87 4.29 -10.09
N ASP A 307 -4.26 3.21 -10.55
CA ASP A 307 -4.88 2.27 -11.48
C ASP A 307 -5.34 1.01 -10.74
N PHE A 308 -6.64 0.72 -10.80
CA PHE A 308 -7.25 -0.41 -10.08
C PHE A 308 -6.59 -1.77 -10.39
N PHE A 309 -6.11 -1.97 -11.62
CA PHE A 309 -5.48 -3.22 -12.03
C PHE A 309 -3.97 -3.22 -11.81
N VAL A 310 -3.34 -2.06 -11.98
CA VAL A 310 -1.88 -1.93 -12.15
C VAL A 310 -1.21 -1.36 -10.89
N SER A 311 -1.97 -1.10 -9.82
CA SER A 311 -1.45 -0.54 -8.56
C SER A 311 -0.22 -1.25 -7.97
N PRO A 312 0.02 -2.58 -8.12
CA PRO A 312 1.27 -3.20 -7.67
C PRO A 312 2.51 -2.73 -8.41
N GLY A 313 2.35 -2.03 -9.54
CA GLY A 313 3.44 -1.39 -10.26
C GLY A 313 4.06 -0.21 -9.50
N ASP A 314 3.43 0.29 -8.43
CA ASP A 314 4.06 1.22 -7.49
C ASP A 314 4.70 0.43 -6.33
N PRO A 315 6.01 0.61 -6.03
CA PRO A 315 6.69 -0.07 -4.92
C PRO A 315 6.04 0.10 -3.54
N ALA A 316 5.23 1.14 -3.34
CA ALA A 316 4.50 1.38 -2.11
C ALA A 316 3.31 0.44 -1.89
N PHE A 317 2.79 -0.21 -2.96
CA PHE A 317 1.72 -1.22 -2.88
C PHE A 317 1.99 -2.25 -1.79
N TRP A 318 3.21 -2.77 -1.75
CA TRP A 318 3.60 -3.85 -0.85
C TRP A 318 3.59 -3.44 0.63
N LEU A 319 3.79 -2.15 0.92
CA LEU A 319 3.73 -1.63 2.28
C LEU A 319 2.31 -1.18 2.64
N HIS A 320 1.55 -0.70 1.66
CA HIS A 320 0.11 -0.48 1.79
C HIS A 320 -0.59 -1.80 2.16
N HIS A 321 -0.40 -2.88 1.40
CA HIS A 321 -0.98 -4.18 1.72
C HIS A 321 -0.36 -4.85 2.95
N GLY A 322 0.89 -4.52 3.30
CA GLY A 322 1.45 -4.85 4.61
C GLY A 322 0.64 -4.26 5.77
N GLN A 323 0.11 -3.05 5.61
CA GLN A 323 -0.76 -2.41 6.60
C GLN A 323 -2.21 -2.91 6.52
N ILE A 324 -2.75 -3.21 5.32
CA ILE A 324 -4.05 -3.89 5.17
C ILE A 324 -4.05 -5.21 5.94
N ASP A 325 -3.03 -6.03 5.73
CA ASP A 325 -2.87 -7.29 6.46
C ASP A 325 -2.66 -7.07 7.96
N ARG A 326 -1.95 -6.01 8.38
CA ARG A 326 -1.85 -5.63 9.81
C ARG A 326 -3.23 -5.32 10.40
N VAL A 327 -4.05 -4.51 9.73
CA VAL A 327 -5.37 -4.11 10.21
C VAL A 327 -6.30 -5.32 10.32
N TRP A 328 -6.28 -6.22 9.33
CA TRP A 328 -6.99 -7.49 9.40
C TRP A 328 -6.45 -8.40 10.52
N TRP A 329 -5.13 -8.51 10.67
CA TRP A 329 -4.49 -9.25 11.75
C TRP A 329 -4.91 -8.73 13.13
N ILE A 330 -5.01 -7.42 13.34
CA ILE A 330 -5.52 -6.86 14.60
C ILE A 330 -6.96 -7.32 14.80
N TRP A 331 -7.83 -7.13 13.80
CA TRP A 331 -9.24 -7.51 13.89
C TRP A 331 -9.43 -9.00 14.22
N GLN A 332 -8.71 -9.90 13.54
CA GLN A 332 -8.78 -11.34 13.79
C GLN A 332 -8.39 -11.66 15.24
N ASN A 333 -7.28 -11.10 15.70
CA ASN A 333 -6.67 -11.49 16.96
C ASN A 333 -7.27 -10.80 18.19
N LEU A 334 -8.21 -9.85 18.03
CA LEU A 334 -9.05 -9.39 19.13
C LEU A 334 -10.06 -10.47 19.59
N GLN A 335 -10.48 -11.37 18.69
CA GLN A 335 -11.40 -12.48 18.99
C GLN A 335 -11.07 -13.72 18.12
N PRO A 336 -9.91 -14.36 18.31
CA PRO A 336 -9.41 -15.38 17.38
C PRO A 336 -10.31 -16.62 17.29
N GLU A 337 -11.02 -16.99 18.36
CA GLU A 337 -11.96 -18.12 18.38
C GLU A 337 -13.03 -18.02 17.28
N THR A 338 -13.56 -16.81 17.05
CA THR A 338 -14.65 -16.57 16.09
C THR A 338 -14.16 -15.96 14.79
N ARG A 339 -13.03 -15.23 14.82
CA ARG A 339 -12.56 -14.42 13.68
C ARG A 339 -11.43 -15.05 12.87
N THR A 340 -10.71 -16.05 13.40
CA THR A 340 -9.61 -16.68 12.66
C THR A 340 -10.10 -17.22 11.33
N LYS A 341 -11.19 -17.99 11.31
CA LYS A 341 -11.75 -18.61 10.09
C LYS A 341 -12.97 -17.87 9.54
N ALA A 342 -13.20 -16.61 9.93
CA ALA A 342 -14.32 -15.84 9.43
C ALA A 342 -14.13 -15.52 7.94
N ILE A 343 -15.11 -15.88 7.11
CA ILE A 343 -15.19 -15.62 5.67
C ILE A 343 -16.58 -15.10 5.32
N GLY A 344 -16.69 -14.23 4.30
CA GLY A 344 -17.97 -13.70 3.83
C GLY A 344 -17.83 -12.96 2.51
N GLY A 345 -18.92 -12.90 1.74
CA GLY A 345 -18.96 -12.35 0.39
C GLY A 345 -18.86 -13.44 -0.70
N THR A 346 -18.90 -13.00 -1.95
CA THR A 346 -18.95 -13.91 -3.11
C THR A 346 -17.62 -13.99 -3.85
N ILE A 347 -17.55 -14.81 -4.90
CA ILE A 347 -16.31 -15.06 -5.68
C ILE A 347 -16.14 -14.13 -6.89
N THR A 348 -17.01 -13.12 -7.05
CA THR A 348 -16.97 -12.14 -8.14
C THR A 348 -17.01 -10.71 -7.57
N LEU A 349 -16.26 -9.79 -8.18
CA LEU A 349 -16.21 -8.38 -7.80
C LEU A 349 -17.62 -7.80 -7.62
N PHE A 350 -17.93 -7.30 -6.42
CA PHE A 350 -19.24 -6.74 -6.06
C PHE A 350 -20.43 -7.69 -6.31
N ASN A 351 -20.18 -8.99 -6.38
CA ASN A 351 -21.16 -9.99 -6.80
C ASN A 351 -21.75 -9.72 -8.20
N ASP A 352 -20.93 -9.21 -9.13
CA ASP A 352 -21.32 -8.94 -10.52
C ASP A 352 -20.38 -9.66 -11.53
N PRO A 353 -20.88 -10.66 -12.28
CA PRO A 353 -22.22 -11.23 -12.18
C PRO A 353 -22.43 -11.95 -10.84
N PRO A 354 -23.70 -12.18 -10.42
CA PRO A 354 -23.99 -12.93 -9.20
C PRO A 354 -23.32 -14.29 -9.19
N SER A 355 -22.66 -14.61 -8.08
CA SER A 355 -21.94 -15.86 -7.88
C SER A 355 -22.21 -16.45 -6.49
N ARG A 356 -21.67 -17.64 -6.25
CA ARG A 356 -21.79 -18.29 -4.94
C ARG A 356 -20.95 -17.57 -3.89
N GLU A 357 -21.32 -17.78 -2.63
CA GLU A 357 -20.47 -17.42 -1.49
C GLU A 357 -19.10 -18.10 -1.58
N GLY A 358 -18.08 -17.39 -1.11
CA GLY A 358 -16.74 -17.94 -0.92
C GLY A 358 -16.69 -18.96 0.21
N ARG A 359 -15.76 -19.90 0.11
CA ARG A 359 -15.56 -20.97 1.09
C ARG A 359 -14.09 -21.09 1.47
N LEU A 360 -13.84 -21.62 2.66
CA LEU A 360 -12.49 -21.85 3.16
C LEU A 360 -11.67 -22.81 2.28
N ASP A 361 -12.33 -23.69 1.52
CA ASP A 361 -11.71 -24.63 0.58
C ASP A 361 -11.51 -24.06 -0.84
N ASP A 362 -11.87 -22.80 -1.07
CA ASP A 362 -11.60 -22.14 -2.36
C ASP A 362 -10.10 -21.87 -2.53
N LEU A 363 -9.60 -22.04 -3.76
CA LEU A 363 -8.20 -21.86 -4.09
C LEU A 363 -7.81 -20.38 -4.17
N LEU A 364 -6.70 -20.02 -3.52
CA LEU A 364 -5.97 -18.79 -3.75
C LEU A 364 -4.91 -19.04 -4.83
N ASP A 365 -5.29 -18.80 -6.08
CA ASP A 365 -4.40 -18.96 -7.24
C ASP A 365 -3.36 -17.84 -7.29
N MET A 366 -2.08 -18.21 -7.24
CA MET A 366 -0.94 -17.26 -7.33
C MET A 366 -0.33 -17.22 -8.74
N GLY A 367 -1.02 -17.79 -9.73
CA GLY A 367 -0.53 -17.95 -11.08
C GLY A 367 0.63 -18.95 -11.15
N GLU A 368 1.20 -19.13 -12.34
CA GLU A 368 2.17 -20.19 -12.60
C GLU A 368 3.57 -19.90 -12.03
N VAL A 369 3.88 -18.64 -11.69
CA VAL A 369 5.27 -18.20 -11.49
C VAL A 369 5.55 -17.44 -10.19
N LEU A 370 4.55 -17.12 -9.37
CA LEU A 370 4.76 -16.40 -8.11
C LEU A 370 5.08 -17.34 -6.94
N GLY A 371 4.52 -18.56 -6.96
CA GLY A 371 4.74 -19.59 -5.95
C GLY A 371 3.53 -20.50 -5.81
N ASP A 372 3.54 -21.33 -4.76
CA ASP A 372 2.47 -22.30 -4.54
C ASP A 372 1.13 -21.62 -4.21
N SER A 373 0.07 -22.13 -4.83
CA SER A 373 -1.32 -21.81 -4.49
C SER A 373 -1.76 -22.63 -3.28
N MET A 374 -2.71 -22.12 -2.51
CA MET A 374 -3.23 -22.77 -1.30
C MET A 374 -4.72 -22.46 -1.13
N VAL A 375 -5.43 -23.19 -0.28
CA VAL A 375 -6.84 -22.85 -0.03
C VAL A 375 -6.95 -21.66 0.92
N ILE A 376 -8.09 -20.96 0.92
CA ILE A 376 -8.33 -19.80 1.80
C ILE A 376 -8.03 -20.14 3.26
N GLU A 377 -8.43 -21.34 3.74
CA GLU A 377 -8.19 -21.79 5.11
C GLU A 377 -6.73 -21.66 5.53
N GLU A 378 -5.81 -22.11 4.67
CA GLU A 378 -4.38 -22.11 4.94
C GLU A 378 -3.83 -20.69 5.11
N ALA A 379 -4.46 -19.71 4.48
CA ALA A 379 -4.06 -18.31 4.57
C ALA A 379 -4.64 -17.54 5.79
N MET A 380 -5.52 -18.16 6.57
CA MET A 380 -6.28 -17.46 7.61
C MET A 380 -5.47 -17.10 8.86
N SER A 381 -4.29 -17.71 9.08
CA SER A 381 -3.44 -17.47 10.26
C SER A 381 -2.02 -17.09 9.90
N THR A 382 -1.51 -15.99 10.46
CA THR A 382 -0.11 -15.55 10.24
C THR A 382 0.93 -16.39 10.99
N LEU A 383 0.49 -17.32 11.84
CA LEU A 383 1.36 -18.26 12.56
C LEU A 383 1.15 -19.72 12.10
N GLY A 384 0.48 -19.92 10.96
CA GLY A 384 0.28 -21.25 10.38
C GLY A 384 -0.68 -22.15 11.16
N MET A 385 -1.48 -21.60 12.08
CA MET A 385 -2.45 -22.39 12.89
C MET A 385 -3.52 -23.06 12.04
N THR A 386 -3.72 -22.61 10.80
CA THR A 386 -4.70 -23.14 9.85
C THR A 386 -4.05 -23.93 8.70
N GLY A 387 -2.78 -24.31 8.84
CA GLY A 387 -2.07 -25.21 7.91
C GLY A 387 -1.13 -24.51 6.93
N GLY A 388 -1.26 -23.19 6.72
CA GLY A 388 -0.42 -22.45 5.78
C GLY A 388 1.01 -22.16 6.26
N PRO A 389 1.89 -21.69 5.36
CA PRO A 389 3.33 -21.54 5.59
C PRO A 389 3.72 -20.29 6.40
N PHE A 390 2.74 -19.53 6.89
CA PHE A 390 3.00 -18.23 7.47
C PHE A 390 3.61 -18.33 8.88
N CYS A 391 4.66 -17.55 9.11
CA CYS A 391 5.26 -17.40 10.43
C CYS A 391 5.73 -15.96 10.66
N TYR A 392 4.77 -15.07 10.93
CA TYR A 392 5.05 -13.66 11.19
C TYR A 392 4.00 -13.01 12.11
N VAL A 393 4.41 -11.90 12.72
CA VAL A 393 3.58 -11.01 13.55
C VAL A 393 3.86 -9.55 13.21
N TYR A 394 2.93 -8.68 13.58
CA TYR A 394 3.09 -7.22 13.49
C TYR A 394 3.52 -6.65 14.84
N VAL A 395 4.52 -5.75 14.83
CA VAL A 395 5.06 -5.10 16.05
C VAL A 395 5.35 -3.63 15.87
#